data_AF-A0A537S122-F1
#
_entry.id   AF-A0A537S122-F1
#
_cell.length_a   1.000
_cell.length_b   1.000
_cell.length_c   1.000
_cell.angle_alpha   90.00
_cell.angle_beta   90.00
_cell.angle_gamma   90.00
#
_symmetry.space_group_name_H-M   'P 1'
#
loop_
_entity.id
_entity.type
_entity.pdbx_description
1 polymer ?
#
loop_
_entity_poly.entity_id
_entity_poly.type
_entity_poly.pdbx_seq_one_letter_code
_entity_poly.pdbx_strand_id
1 'polypeptide(L)'
;MAAKDVKFSGDARERMLRGVDILANAVKVTLGPKGRNVVIEKSFGAPRTTKDGVTVAKEIELEDKFENMGAQMVREAAQKTNDVAGDGTTTACVLAQAIVREGMKSVAAGMNPMDLKRGIEKAVAQVVEEIKRKSKKVKDSAEVAQVGTVAANGEKSIGDMIAKAMQRVGNEGVITVEEAKSLESELDVVEGMQFDRGYLSPYFITNADKMIAELEEPYIL
;
A
#
# COMPACT_ATOMS: atom_id res chain seq x y z
N MET A 1 19.58 -26.58 15.52
CA MET A 1 18.43 -25.99 14.80
C MET A 1 17.23 -26.01 15.73
N ALA A 2 16.43 -24.94 15.77
CA ALA A 2 15.19 -24.94 16.56
C ALA A 2 14.18 -25.95 15.98
N ALA A 3 13.44 -26.62 16.86
CA ALA A 3 12.35 -27.52 16.46
C ALA A 3 11.30 -26.78 15.62
N LYS A 4 10.69 -27.47 14.66
CA LYS A 4 9.68 -26.92 13.75
C LYS A 4 8.33 -27.55 14.03
N ASP A 5 7.30 -26.71 14.11
CA ASP A 5 5.91 -27.14 14.15
C ASP A 5 5.36 -27.21 12.72
N VAL A 6 4.63 -28.28 12.40
CA VAL A 6 4.15 -28.56 11.05
C VAL A 6 2.67 -28.94 11.11
N LYS A 7 1.86 -28.19 10.35
CA LYS A 7 0.41 -28.39 10.22
C LYS A 7 0.04 -28.71 8.78
N PHE A 8 -1.02 -29.48 8.60
CA PHE A 8 -1.45 -29.97 7.28
C PHE A 8 -2.92 -29.65 6.99
N SER A 9 -3.24 -29.63 5.69
CA SER A 9 -4.61 -29.66 5.18
C SER A 9 -5.53 -28.56 5.74
N GLY A 10 -6.68 -28.92 6.32
CA GLY A 10 -7.69 -27.98 6.81
C GLY A 10 -7.21 -27.09 7.93
N ASP A 11 -6.57 -27.67 8.97
CA ASP A 11 -6.11 -26.92 10.16
C ASP A 11 -5.10 -25.81 9.78
N ALA A 12 -4.15 -26.11 8.88
CA ALA A 12 -3.22 -25.11 8.39
C ALA A 12 -3.93 -23.98 7.64
N ARG A 13 -4.85 -24.31 6.72
CA ARG A 13 -5.57 -23.32 5.92
C ARG A 13 -6.48 -22.44 6.76
N GLU A 14 -7.18 -23.01 7.73
CA GLU A 14 -8.10 -22.27 8.60
C GLU A 14 -7.35 -21.24 9.46
N ARG A 15 -6.21 -21.62 10.04
CA ARG A 15 -5.32 -20.71 10.77
C ARG A 15 -4.83 -19.56 9.88
N MET A 16 -4.33 -19.90 8.69
CA MET A 16 -3.88 -18.88 7.74
C MET A 16 -5.02 -17.93 7.35
N LEU A 17 -6.24 -18.45 7.14
CA LEU A 17 -7.41 -17.62 6.84
C LEU A 17 -7.77 -16.68 7.98
N ARG A 18 -7.70 -17.12 9.24
CA ARG A 18 -7.92 -16.26 10.40
C ARG A 18 -6.93 -15.09 10.42
N GLY A 19 -5.66 -15.35 10.14
CA GLY A 19 -4.65 -14.30 10.02
C GLY A 19 -4.93 -13.30 8.91
N VAL A 20 -5.30 -13.79 7.72
CA VAL A 20 -5.74 -12.95 6.59
C VAL A 20 -6.94 -12.10 6.97
N ASP A 21 -7.92 -12.69 7.65
CA ASP A 21 -9.14 -12.02 8.07
C ASP A 21 -8.86 -10.93 9.11
N ILE A 22 -7.99 -11.17 10.09
CA ILE A 22 -7.61 -10.17 11.08
C ILE A 22 -6.98 -8.95 10.40
N LEU A 23 -5.98 -9.18 9.54
CA LEU A 23 -5.31 -8.12 8.79
C LEU A 23 -6.31 -7.33 7.93
N ALA A 24 -7.08 -8.03 7.09
CA ALA A 24 -7.99 -7.40 6.16
C ALA A 24 -9.15 -6.68 6.86
N ASN A 25 -9.65 -7.22 7.98
CA ASN A 25 -10.72 -6.57 8.74
C ASN A 25 -10.23 -5.28 9.41
N ALA A 26 -8.98 -5.23 9.87
CA ALA A 26 -8.39 -4.01 10.43
C ALA A 26 -8.11 -2.96 9.34
N VAL A 27 -7.67 -3.37 8.15
CA VAL A 27 -7.33 -2.45 7.06
C VAL A 27 -8.58 -1.94 6.33
N LYS A 28 -9.59 -2.79 6.07
CA LYS A 28 -10.75 -2.42 5.24
C LYS A 28 -11.62 -1.29 5.80
N VAL A 29 -11.56 -1.03 7.12
CA VAL A 29 -12.34 0.07 7.73
C VAL A 29 -11.86 1.43 7.28
N THR A 30 -10.63 1.54 6.75
CA THR A 30 -10.06 2.79 6.24
C THR A 30 -10.41 3.05 4.77
N LEU A 31 -11.09 2.12 4.09
CA LEU A 31 -11.34 2.21 2.66
C LEU A 31 -12.32 3.35 2.30
N GLY A 32 -11.89 4.20 1.36
CA GLY A 32 -12.71 5.21 0.71
C GLY A 32 -12.95 6.49 1.54
N PRO A 33 -13.75 7.44 1.01
CA PRO A 33 -13.92 8.76 1.61
C PRO A 33 -14.63 8.75 2.97
N LYS A 34 -15.37 7.66 3.26
CA LYS A 34 -16.02 7.42 4.56
C LYS A 34 -15.20 6.45 5.44
N GLY A 35 -13.94 6.24 5.10
CA GLY A 35 -13.00 5.46 5.90
C GLY A 35 -12.90 6.00 7.32
N ARG A 36 -12.89 5.07 8.28
CA ARG A 36 -12.78 5.36 9.71
C ARG A 36 -11.32 5.36 10.14
N ASN A 37 -11.05 6.09 11.21
CA ASN A 37 -9.73 6.11 11.83
C ASN A 37 -9.46 4.78 12.54
N VAL A 38 -8.22 4.31 12.41
CA VAL A 38 -7.65 3.25 13.23
C VAL A 38 -6.67 3.89 14.21
N VAL A 39 -6.76 3.48 15.47
CA VAL A 39 -5.89 3.94 16.55
C VAL A 39 -4.85 2.86 16.82
N ILE A 40 -3.58 3.24 16.80
CA ILE A 40 -2.43 2.37 16.92
C ILE A 40 -1.63 2.80 18.14
N GLU A 41 -1.31 1.85 19.01
CA GLU A 41 -0.46 2.08 20.17
C GLU A 41 0.96 2.43 19.73
N LYS A 42 1.60 3.36 20.44
CA LYS A 42 3.03 3.63 20.33
C LYS A 42 3.69 3.23 21.65
N SER A 43 4.88 2.66 21.60
CA SER A 43 5.64 2.28 22.82
C SER A 43 5.92 3.47 23.74
N PHE A 44 5.91 4.69 23.20
CA PHE A 44 6.06 5.93 23.96
C PHE A 44 5.15 7.03 23.38
N GLY A 45 4.59 7.85 24.26
CA GLY A 45 3.79 9.03 23.88
C GLY A 45 2.32 8.72 23.59
N ALA A 46 1.69 9.58 22.80
CA ALA A 46 0.28 9.46 22.42
C ALA A 46 0.08 8.43 21.30
N PRO A 47 -1.09 7.76 21.24
CA PRO A 47 -1.38 6.79 20.18
C PRO A 47 -1.46 7.47 18.81
N ARG A 48 -1.07 6.75 17.77
CA ARG A 48 -1.16 7.22 16.38
C ARG A 48 -2.57 6.96 15.85
N THR A 49 -3.23 8.00 15.36
CA THR A 49 -4.50 7.86 14.65
C THR A 49 -4.24 7.97 13.16
N THR A 50 -4.71 7.01 12.37
CA THR A 50 -4.48 6.99 10.91
C THR A 50 -5.68 6.46 10.12
N LYS A 51 -5.81 6.93 8.88
CA LYS A 51 -6.67 6.33 7.84
C LYS A 51 -5.87 5.64 6.74
N ASP A 52 -4.55 5.61 6.86
CA ASP A 52 -3.71 4.95 5.89
C ASP A 52 -3.69 3.43 6.14
N GLY A 53 -4.21 2.67 5.19
CA GLY A 53 -4.23 1.20 5.24
C GLY A 53 -2.84 0.56 5.20
N VAL A 54 -1.85 1.23 4.59
CA VAL A 54 -0.45 0.74 4.58
C VAL A 54 0.11 0.78 5.99
N THR A 55 -0.03 1.91 6.67
CA THR A 55 0.38 2.06 8.07
C THR A 55 -0.31 1.03 8.97
N VAL A 56 -1.63 0.84 8.83
CA VAL A 56 -2.35 -0.17 9.62
C VAL A 56 -1.81 -1.58 9.34
N ALA A 57 -1.55 -1.93 8.08
CA ALA A 57 -1.04 -3.25 7.71
C ALA A 57 0.37 -3.53 8.25
N LYS A 58 1.24 -2.50 8.34
CA LYS A 58 2.60 -2.63 8.87
C LYS A 58 2.63 -3.02 10.35
N GLU A 59 1.69 -2.49 11.12
CA GLU A 59 1.62 -2.64 12.58
C GLU A 59 0.96 -3.95 13.03
N ILE A 60 0.46 -4.76 12.09
CA ILE A 60 -0.21 -6.02 12.41
C ILE A 60 0.81 -7.17 12.41
N GLU A 61 1.06 -7.68 13.61
CA GLU A 61 1.80 -8.89 13.88
C GLU A 61 0.99 -9.76 14.85
N LEU A 62 0.88 -11.06 14.54
CA LEU A 62 0.03 -11.99 15.29
C LEU A 62 0.89 -12.97 16.10
N GLU A 63 0.44 -13.28 17.31
CA GLU A 63 1.15 -14.21 18.21
C GLU A 63 1.21 -15.65 17.65
N ASP A 64 0.11 -16.14 17.09
CA ASP A 64 0.09 -17.45 16.44
C ASP A 64 0.88 -17.39 15.12
N LYS A 65 1.91 -18.22 15.02
CA LYS A 65 2.81 -18.23 13.86
C LYS A 65 2.11 -18.56 12.55
N PHE A 66 1.08 -19.42 12.55
CA PHE A 66 0.34 -19.79 11.35
C PHE A 66 -0.63 -18.70 10.91
N GLU A 67 -1.28 -18.03 11.86
CA GLU A 67 -2.08 -16.85 11.58
C GLU A 67 -1.19 -15.71 11.07
N ASN A 68 -0.05 -15.46 11.72
CA ASN A 68 0.90 -14.44 11.29
C ASN A 68 1.40 -14.72 9.86
N MET A 69 1.76 -15.96 9.53
CA MET A 69 2.14 -16.31 8.15
C MET A 69 1.05 -15.92 7.12
N GLY A 70 -0.23 -16.15 7.44
CA GLY A 70 -1.37 -15.72 6.64
C GLY A 70 -1.41 -14.20 6.43
N ALA A 71 -1.31 -13.45 7.53
CA ALA A 71 -1.29 -11.99 7.50
C ALA A 71 -0.09 -11.45 6.71
N GLN A 72 1.13 -11.97 6.95
CA GLN A 72 2.35 -11.50 6.31
C GLN A 72 2.33 -11.65 4.78
N MET A 73 1.76 -12.74 4.24
CA MET A 73 1.66 -12.89 2.77
C MET A 73 0.75 -11.86 2.12
N VAL A 74 -0.39 -11.55 2.75
CA VAL A 74 -1.30 -10.52 2.22
C VAL A 74 -0.69 -9.13 2.38
N ARG A 75 0.01 -8.87 3.50
CA ARG A 75 0.78 -7.64 3.70
C ARG A 75 1.83 -7.45 2.61
N GLU A 76 2.60 -8.48 2.29
CA GLU A 76 3.65 -8.41 1.26
C GLU A 76 3.05 -8.15 -0.13
N ALA A 77 1.94 -8.81 -0.47
CA ALA A 77 1.25 -8.59 -1.74
C ALA A 77 0.70 -7.15 -1.85
N ALA A 78 0.15 -6.63 -0.76
CA ALA A 78 -0.36 -5.27 -0.70
C ALA A 78 0.77 -4.23 -0.76
N GLN A 79 1.90 -4.49 -0.09
CA GLN A 79 3.08 -3.63 -0.13
C GLN A 79 3.67 -3.53 -1.54
N LYS A 80 3.78 -4.65 -2.26
CA LYS A 80 4.23 -4.62 -3.67
C LYS A 80 3.30 -3.80 -4.58
N THR A 81 2.01 -3.75 -4.25
CA THR A 81 1.05 -2.88 -4.96
C THR A 81 1.38 -1.41 -4.70
N ASN A 82 1.66 -1.06 -3.45
CA ASN A 82 2.08 0.28 -3.07
C ASN A 82 3.41 0.69 -3.73
N ASP A 83 4.39 -0.20 -3.78
CA ASP A 83 5.72 0.10 -4.33
C ASP A 83 5.67 0.42 -5.83
N VAL A 84 4.76 -0.20 -6.57
CA VAL A 84 4.62 -0.01 -8.03
C VAL A 84 3.61 1.08 -8.37
N ALA A 85 2.50 1.18 -7.65
CA ALA A 85 1.37 2.04 -7.99
C ALA A 85 1.22 3.27 -7.08
N GLY A 86 1.84 3.29 -5.90
CA GLY A 86 1.73 4.37 -4.91
C GLY A 86 0.39 4.44 -4.15
N ASP A 87 -0.61 3.65 -4.55
CA ASP A 87 -1.93 3.55 -3.92
C ASP A 87 -2.53 2.15 -4.19
N GLY A 88 -3.66 1.82 -3.54
CA GLY A 88 -4.42 0.60 -3.79
C GLY A 88 -4.13 -0.52 -2.78
N THR A 89 -3.30 -0.28 -1.77
CA THR A 89 -2.96 -1.26 -0.71
C THR A 89 -4.20 -1.81 -0.02
N THR A 90 -5.11 -0.94 0.40
CA THR A 90 -6.36 -1.34 1.06
C THR A 90 -7.24 -2.18 0.12
N THR A 91 -7.33 -1.79 -1.16
CA THR A 91 -8.07 -2.52 -2.18
C THR A 91 -7.48 -3.91 -2.43
N ALA A 92 -6.15 -4.02 -2.50
CA ALA A 92 -5.45 -5.29 -2.65
C ALA A 92 -5.73 -6.24 -1.47
N CYS A 93 -5.69 -5.74 -0.23
CA CYS A 93 -6.03 -6.52 0.97
C CYS A 93 -7.47 -7.05 0.93
N VAL A 94 -8.43 -6.20 0.56
CA VAL A 94 -9.86 -6.58 0.50
C VAL A 94 -10.11 -7.61 -0.60
N LEU A 95 -9.51 -7.43 -1.78
CA LEU A 95 -9.61 -8.39 -2.87
C LEU A 95 -8.96 -9.73 -2.50
N ALA A 96 -7.78 -9.71 -1.90
CA ALA A 96 -7.09 -10.90 -1.42
C ALA A 96 -7.94 -11.68 -0.40
N GLN A 97 -8.52 -10.98 0.58
CA GLN A 97 -9.42 -11.59 1.56
C GLN A 97 -10.60 -12.30 0.88
N ALA A 98 -11.27 -11.65 -0.06
CA ALA A 98 -12.42 -12.21 -0.76
C ALA A 98 -12.05 -13.46 -1.58
N ILE A 99 -10.98 -13.38 -2.37
CA ILE A 99 -10.53 -14.48 -3.23
C ILE A 99 -10.09 -15.68 -2.38
N VAL A 100 -9.30 -15.45 -1.32
CA VAL A 100 -8.82 -16.52 -0.45
C VAL A 100 -9.98 -17.19 0.29
N ARG A 101 -10.93 -16.41 0.82
CA ARG A 101 -12.08 -16.95 1.54
C ARG A 101 -12.96 -17.85 0.65
N GLU A 102 -13.32 -17.38 -0.55
CA GLU A 102 -14.16 -18.17 -1.47
C GLU A 102 -13.38 -19.35 -2.09
N GLY A 103 -12.09 -19.17 -2.34
CA GLY A 103 -11.20 -20.25 -2.77
C GLY A 103 -11.12 -21.36 -1.73
N MET A 104 -10.96 -21.02 -0.44
CA MET A 104 -10.91 -22.01 0.64
C MET A 104 -12.23 -22.76 0.82
N LYS A 105 -13.38 -22.10 0.68
CA LYS A 105 -14.70 -22.77 0.68
C LYS A 105 -14.81 -23.78 -0.46
N SER A 106 -14.38 -23.40 -1.66
CA SER A 106 -14.40 -24.26 -2.84
C SER A 106 -13.50 -25.48 -2.69
N VAL A 107 -12.32 -25.30 -2.11
CA VAL A 107 -11.39 -26.40 -1.79
C VAL A 107 -11.95 -27.31 -0.69
N ALA A 108 -12.61 -26.76 0.32
CA ALA A 108 -13.30 -27.55 1.35
C ALA A 108 -14.45 -28.38 0.77
N ALA A 109 -15.10 -27.90 -0.29
CA ALA A 109 -16.11 -28.64 -1.07
C ALA A 109 -15.52 -29.72 -2.00
N GLY A 110 -14.20 -29.93 -1.99
CA GLY A 110 -13.53 -30.98 -2.75
C GLY A 110 -13.07 -30.57 -4.15
N MET A 111 -13.15 -29.29 -4.52
CA MET A 111 -12.63 -28.81 -5.80
C MET A 111 -11.10 -28.81 -5.81
N ASN A 112 -10.50 -29.06 -6.98
CA ASN A 112 -9.06 -29.06 -7.15
C ASN A 112 -8.47 -27.63 -6.99
N PRO A 113 -7.59 -27.38 -6.00
CA PRO A 113 -6.98 -26.06 -5.79
C PRO A 113 -6.20 -25.54 -7.01
N MET A 114 -5.57 -26.44 -7.78
CA MET A 114 -4.78 -26.06 -8.96
C MET A 114 -5.67 -25.57 -10.09
N ASP A 115 -6.84 -26.17 -10.28
CA ASP A 115 -7.79 -25.74 -11.31
C ASP A 115 -8.51 -24.45 -10.91
N LEU A 116 -8.82 -24.28 -9.61
CA LEU A 116 -9.31 -23.01 -9.08
C LEU A 116 -8.31 -21.87 -9.33
N LYS A 117 -7.02 -22.09 -9.02
CA LYS A 117 -5.96 -21.13 -9.30
C LYS A 117 -5.90 -20.74 -10.78
N ARG A 118 -5.88 -21.73 -11.68
CA ARG A 118 -5.87 -21.49 -13.14
C ARG A 118 -7.09 -20.70 -13.61
N GLY A 119 -8.26 -20.99 -13.05
CA GLY A 119 -9.50 -20.26 -13.35
C GLY A 119 -9.42 -18.80 -12.92
N ILE A 120 -8.92 -18.54 -11.71
CA ILE A 120 -8.70 -17.19 -11.18
C ILE A 120 -7.70 -16.42 -12.04
N GLU A 121 -6.56 -17.03 -12.39
CA GLU A 121 -5.53 -16.39 -13.24
C GLU A 121 -6.09 -15.99 -14.62
N LYS A 122 -6.91 -16.85 -15.25
CA LYS A 122 -7.57 -16.52 -16.52
C LYS A 122 -8.56 -15.38 -16.38
N ALA A 123 -9.37 -15.38 -15.32
CA ALA A 123 -10.33 -14.31 -15.06
C ALA A 123 -9.62 -12.96 -14.81
N VAL A 124 -8.56 -12.97 -14.00
CA VAL A 124 -7.74 -11.77 -13.73
C VAL A 124 -7.14 -11.21 -15.02
N ALA A 125 -6.59 -12.06 -15.89
CA ALA A 125 -6.02 -11.61 -17.16
C ALA A 125 -7.05 -10.87 -18.03
N GLN A 126 -8.27 -11.42 -18.15
CA GLN A 126 -9.35 -10.79 -18.91
C GLN A 126 -9.83 -9.48 -18.27
N VAL A 127 -9.95 -9.44 -16.94
CA VAL A 127 -10.34 -8.21 -16.22
C VAL A 127 -9.30 -7.12 -16.41
N VAL A 128 -8.00 -7.44 -16.33
CA VAL A 128 -6.91 -6.48 -16.55
C VAL A 128 -6.95 -5.93 -17.98
N GLU A 129 -7.20 -6.77 -18.97
CA GLU A 129 -7.34 -6.34 -20.37
C GLU A 129 -8.52 -5.39 -20.55
N GLU A 130 -9.68 -5.72 -19.97
CA GLU A 130 -10.87 -4.87 -20.06
C GLU A 130 -10.70 -3.53 -19.32
N ILE A 131 -10.01 -3.52 -18.18
CA ILE A 131 -9.64 -2.29 -17.46
C ILE A 131 -8.75 -1.42 -18.34
N LYS A 132 -7.75 -1.99 -19.02
CA LYS A 132 -6.89 -1.25 -19.96
C LYS A 132 -7.70 -0.65 -21.11
N ARG A 133 -8.68 -1.39 -21.65
CA ARG A 133 -9.57 -0.89 -22.72
C ARG A 133 -10.47 0.26 -22.27
N LYS A 134 -10.90 0.25 -21.00
CA LYS A 134 -11.72 1.33 -20.41
C LYS A 134 -10.91 2.50 -19.88
N SER A 135 -9.60 2.35 -19.74
CA SER A 135 -8.70 3.39 -19.24
C SER A 135 -8.74 4.62 -20.16
N LYS A 136 -8.87 5.80 -19.54
CA LYS A 136 -8.77 7.09 -20.22
C LYS A 136 -7.44 7.72 -19.86
N LYS A 137 -6.68 8.12 -20.88
CA LYS A 137 -5.44 8.86 -20.66
C LYS A 137 -5.78 10.24 -20.10
N VAL A 138 -5.17 10.57 -18.97
CA VAL A 138 -5.20 11.91 -18.36
C VAL A 138 -4.43 12.86 -19.27
N LYS A 139 -5.05 13.96 -19.67
CA LYS A 139 -4.44 14.92 -20.61
C LYS A 139 -4.37 16.33 -20.08
N ASP A 140 -5.32 16.74 -19.26
CA ASP A 140 -5.40 18.11 -18.76
C ASP A 140 -5.02 18.20 -17.28
N SER A 141 -4.63 19.41 -16.88
CA SER A 141 -4.26 19.70 -15.49
C SER A 141 -5.48 19.56 -14.54
N ALA A 142 -6.70 19.71 -15.07
CA ALA A 142 -7.93 19.54 -14.31
C ALA A 142 -8.19 18.09 -13.90
N GLU A 143 -7.96 17.12 -14.81
CA GLU A 143 -8.02 15.70 -14.53
C GLU A 143 -6.92 15.28 -13.54
N VAL A 144 -5.71 15.85 -13.66
CA VAL A 144 -4.63 15.65 -12.67
C VAL A 144 -5.06 16.12 -11.28
N ALA A 145 -5.61 17.34 -11.17
CA ALA A 145 -6.13 17.88 -9.91
C ALA A 145 -7.25 17.01 -9.33
N GLN A 146 -8.13 16.49 -10.19
CA GLN A 146 -9.20 15.59 -9.77
C GLN A 146 -8.66 14.27 -9.20
N VAL A 147 -7.68 13.65 -9.87
CA VAL A 147 -7.04 12.42 -9.40
C VAL A 147 -6.33 12.67 -8.06
N GLY A 148 -5.55 13.75 -7.96
CA GLY A 148 -4.87 14.13 -6.72
C GLY A 148 -5.85 14.40 -5.57
N THR A 149 -6.97 15.06 -5.85
CA THR A 149 -8.05 15.31 -4.86
C THR A 149 -8.63 14.01 -4.33
N VAL A 150 -8.91 13.04 -5.21
CA VAL A 150 -9.48 11.74 -4.81
C VAL A 150 -8.47 10.95 -3.96
N ALA A 151 -7.20 10.92 -4.36
CA ALA A 151 -6.13 10.27 -3.61
C ALA A 151 -5.91 10.93 -2.22
N ALA A 152 -6.09 12.26 -2.14
CA ALA A 152 -6.01 13.03 -0.91
C ALA A 152 -7.32 13.03 -0.10
N ASN A 153 -8.12 11.96 -0.17
CA ASN A 153 -9.39 11.82 0.57
C ASN A 153 -10.42 12.95 0.36
N GLY A 154 -10.44 13.55 -0.83
CA GLY A 154 -11.37 14.62 -1.21
C GLY A 154 -10.85 16.03 -0.98
N GLU A 155 -9.58 16.18 -0.61
CA GLU A 155 -8.97 17.48 -0.34
C GLU A 155 -8.53 18.20 -1.63
N LYS A 156 -9.28 19.23 -2.03
CA LYS A 156 -9.05 19.96 -3.28
C LYS A 156 -7.77 20.79 -3.28
N SER A 157 -7.39 21.37 -2.13
CA SER A 157 -6.15 22.15 -1.98
C SER A 157 -4.92 21.34 -2.39
N ILE A 158 -4.85 20.08 -1.95
CA ILE A 158 -3.75 19.16 -2.28
C ILE A 158 -3.78 18.81 -3.77
N GLY A 159 -4.94 18.47 -4.33
CA GLY A 159 -5.09 18.18 -5.75
C GLY A 159 -4.64 19.34 -6.65
N ASP A 160 -5.08 20.56 -6.34
CA ASP A 160 -4.71 21.77 -7.08
C ASP A 160 -3.21 22.07 -6.97
N MET A 161 -2.59 21.80 -5.81
CA MET A 161 -1.16 22.00 -5.61
C MET A 161 -0.33 21.00 -6.43
N ILE A 162 -0.72 19.72 -6.45
CA ILE A 162 -0.08 18.69 -7.27
C ILE A 162 -0.17 19.05 -8.76
N ALA A 163 -1.35 19.48 -9.23
CA ALA A 163 -1.54 19.87 -10.61
C ALA A 163 -0.67 21.07 -11.02
N LYS A 164 -0.53 22.07 -10.14
CA LYS A 164 0.39 23.21 -10.35
C LYS A 164 1.85 22.77 -10.38
N ALA A 165 2.25 21.86 -9.49
CA ALA A 165 3.60 21.31 -9.45
C ALA A 165 3.92 20.59 -10.78
N MET A 166 3.08 19.64 -11.18
CA MET A 166 3.23 18.88 -12.43
C MET A 166 3.24 19.79 -13.68
N GLN A 167 2.48 20.89 -13.67
CA GLN A 167 2.51 21.84 -14.77
C GLN A 167 3.84 22.61 -14.88
N ARG A 168 4.53 22.85 -13.75
CA ARG A 168 5.83 23.54 -13.74
C ARG A 168 6.99 22.63 -14.11
N VAL A 169 7.05 21.42 -13.54
CA VAL A 169 8.16 20.46 -13.77
C VAL A 169 7.92 19.51 -14.96
N GLY A 170 6.70 19.47 -15.49
CA GLY A 170 6.27 18.50 -16.51
C GLY A 170 5.74 17.20 -15.89
N ASN A 171 5.01 16.41 -16.68
CA ASN A 171 4.36 15.18 -16.21
C ASN A 171 5.34 14.08 -15.74
N GLU A 172 6.60 14.14 -16.18
CA GLU A 172 7.67 13.21 -15.79
C GLU A 172 8.72 13.92 -14.90
N GLY A 173 8.39 15.10 -14.39
CA GLY A 173 9.26 15.87 -13.50
C GLY A 173 9.29 15.31 -12.07
N VAL A 174 10.34 15.64 -11.34
CA VAL A 174 10.54 15.22 -9.95
C VAL A 174 9.75 16.16 -9.02
N ILE A 175 8.98 15.58 -8.10
CA ILE A 175 8.25 16.32 -7.06
C ILE A 175 8.66 15.74 -5.71
N THR A 176 9.12 16.61 -4.82
CA THR A 176 9.42 16.28 -3.41
C THR A 176 8.40 16.94 -2.49
N VAL A 177 8.20 16.36 -1.30
CA VAL A 177 7.29 16.89 -0.27
C VAL A 177 8.06 16.97 1.04
N GLU A 178 8.14 18.17 1.59
CA GLU A 178 8.84 18.49 2.83
C GLU A 178 7.87 19.09 3.86
N GLU A 179 8.15 18.89 5.14
CA GLU A 179 7.37 19.50 6.21
C GLU A 179 7.81 20.96 6.43
N ALA A 180 6.90 21.90 6.20
CA ALA A 180 7.14 23.30 6.50
C ALA A 180 6.88 23.61 7.99
N LYS A 181 7.60 24.60 8.54
CA LYS A 181 7.33 25.14 9.88
C LYS A 181 6.15 26.11 9.91
N SER A 182 5.66 26.54 8.75
CA SER A 182 4.52 27.45 8.60
C SER A 182 3.19 26.68 8.62
N LEU A 183 2.09 27.43 8.78
CA LEU A 183 0.72 26.88 8.65
C LEU A 183 0.28 26.74 7.19
N GLU A 184 0.95 27.42 6.27
CA GLU A 184 0.59 27.47 4.85
C GLU A 184 1.42 26.48 4.06
N SER A 185 0.78 25.77 3.13
CA SER A 185 1.47 24.92 2.16
C SER A 185 1.97 25.77 0.99
N GLU A 186 3.25 25.67 0.69
CA GLU A 186 3.91 26.42 -0.38
C GLU A 186 4.40 25.48 -1.49
N LEU A 187 4.47 26.00 -2.72
CA LEU A 187 5.03 25.29 -3.87
C LEU A 187 6.24 26.08 -4.37
N ASP A 188 7.43 25.54 -4.13
CA ASP A 188 8.67 26.08 -4.66
C ASP A 188 9.24 25.18 -5.76
N VAL A 189 9.94 25.77 -6.72
CA VAL A 189 10.62 25.05 -7.80
C VAL A 189 12.09 25.33 -7.68
N VAL A 190 12.84 24.31 -7.29
CA VAL A 190 14.31 24.35 -7.18
C VAL A 190 14.94 23.62 -8.35
N GLU A 191 16.11 24.09 -8.79
CA GLU A 191 16.94 23.35 -9.73
C GLU A 191 17.66 22.21 -8.98
N GLY A 192 17.41 20.98 -9.41
CA GLY A 192 17.98 19.79 -8.78
C GLY A 192 18.02 18.62 -9.76
N MET A 193 18.51 17.46 -9.29
CA MET A 193 18.58 16.25 -10.11
C MET A 193 18.27 14.99 -9.30
N GLN A 194 17.67 14.00 -9.97
CA GLN A 194 17.44 12.65 -9.45
C GLN A 194 18.07 11.63 -10.42
N PHE A 195 18.62 10.55 -9.90
CA PHE A 195 19.15 9.44 -10.69
C PHE A 195 18.78 8.09 -10.06
N ASP A 196 18.73 7.03 -10.87
CA ASP A 196 18.32 5.68 -10.46
C ASP A 196 19.42 4.91 -9.71
N ARG A 197 19.96 5.49 -8.62
CA ARG A 197 20.84 4.78 -7.68
C ARG A 197 20.49 5.12 -6.24
N GLY A 198 20.38 4.08 -5.42
CA GLY A 198 20.18 4.19 -3.98
C GLY A 198 21.48 4.04 -3.17
N TYR A 199 21.34 4.02 -1.85
CA TYR A 199 22.42 3.77 -0.91
C TYR A 199 22.93 2.32 -0.97
N LEU A 200 24.24 2.13 -0.77
CA LEU A 200 24.88 0.79 -0.78
C LEU A 200 24.54 -0.04 0.46
N SER A 201 24.22 0.63 1.57
CA SER A 201 23.98 0.00 2.86
C SER A 201 22.69 0.55 3.47
N PRO A 202 21.77 -0.31 3.96
CA PRO A 202 20.57 0.13 4.69
C PRO A 202 20.89 0.93 5.95
N TYR A 203 22.11 0.82 6.47
CA TYR A 203 22.54 1.58 7.64
C TYR A 203 22.77 3.07 7.36
N PHE A 204 22.70 3.52 6.11
CA PHE A 204 22.74 4.94 5.75
C PHE A 204 21.38 5.65 5.87
N ILE A 205 20.31 4.92 6.17
CA ILE A 205 18.97 5.49 6.36
C ILE A 205 18.96 6.39 7.60
N THR A 206 18.58 7.65 7.43
CA THR A 206 18.38 8.61 8.52
C THR A 206 16.90 8.73 8.91
N ASN A 207 15.99 8.50 7.96
CA ASN A 207 14.55 8.49 8.19
C ASN A 207 13.98 7.07 7.99
N ALA A 208 13.78 6.36 9.10
CA ALA A 208 13.31 4.97 9.09
C ALA A 208 11.86 4.81 8.62
N ASP A 209 11.02 5.84 8.75
CA ASP A 209 9.61 5.77 8.35
C ASP A 209 9.46 5.73 6.83
N LYS A 210 10.26 6.56 6.14
CA LYS A 210 10.27 6.68 4.68
C LYS A 210 11.35 5.80 4.02
N MET A 211 12.26 5.20 4.79
CA MET A 211 13.40 4.40 4.31
C MET A 211 14.35 5.20 3.40
N ILE A 212 14.58 6.48 3.73
CA ILE A 212 15.42 7.42 2.96
C ILE A 212 16.58 7.97 3.79
N ALA A 213 17.62 8.42 3.09
CA ALA A 213 18.74 9.16 3.67
C ALA A 213 18.57 10.66 3.35
N GLU A 214 18.10 11.41 4.34
CA GLU A 214 17.99 12.87 4.31
C GLU A 214 19.29 13.47 4.88
N LEU A 215 19.94 14.33 4.09
CA LEU A 215 21.17 15.06 4.45
C LEU A 215 20.98 16.55 4.12
N GLU A 216 21.16 17.42 5.11
CA GLU A 216 21.12 18.88 4.92
C GLU A 216 22.51 19.40 4.51
N GLU A 217 22.56 20.22 3.45
CA GLU A 217 23.77 20.84 2.89
C GLU A 217 25.00 19.89 2.79
N PRO A 218 24.87 18.70 2.16
CA PRO A 218 25.97 17.74 2.09
C PRO A 218 27.05 18.16 1.09
N TYR A 219 28.28 17.74 1.34
CA TYR A 219 29.33 17.75 0.31
C TYR A 219 29.07 16.64 -0.72
N ILE A 220 29.26 16.94 -2.01
CA ILE A 220 29.21 15.98 -3.11
C ILE A 220 30.65 15.71 -3.57
N LEU A 221 31.11 14.47 -3.44
CA LEU A 221 32.46 14.02 -3.84
C LEU A 221 32.42 13.16 -5.09
#